data_AF-A0A2T4DWA9-F1
#
_entry.id   AF-A0A2T4DWA9-F1
#
_cell.length_a   1.000
_cell.length_b   1.000
_cell.length_c   1.000
_cell.angle_alpha   90.00
_cell.angle_beta   90.00
_cell.angle_gamma   90.00
#
_symmetry.space_group_name_H-M   'P 1'
#
loop_
_entity.id
_entity.type
_entity.pdbx_description
1 polymer ?
#
loop_
_entity_poly.entity_id
_entity_poly.type
_entity_poly.pdbx_seq_one_letter_code
_entity_poly.pdbx_strand_id
1 'polypeptide(L)'
;MKNWINLNLVPLLKWIWNYLKVWRELSSIVIAFVLWVNSSWLLRKLDPTAATYDAGIFQVYLFAIIGLFLLHGIVRILMKLIWPTSDDYLDNRFAQDFKTITAWQKLKLSTSIFFALLFAAVLLARIL
;
A
#
# COMPACT_ATOMS: atom_id res chain seq x y z
N MET A 1 11.91 -7.69 -36.86
CA MET A 1 10.67 -7.20 -36.22
C MET A 1 10.64 -7.36 -34.68
N LYS A 2 11.77 -7.60 -34.00
CA LYS A 2 11.84 -7.84 -32.53
C LYS A 2 12.44 -6.66 -31.75
N ASN A 3 13.06 -5.69 -32.43
CA ASN A 3 13.78 -4.57 -31.82
C ASN A 3 12.94 -3.31 -31.58
N TRP A 4 11.71 -3.26 -32.09
CA TRP A 4 10.81 -2.10 -31.94
C TRP A 4 10.02 -2.11 -30.62
N ILE A 5 9.87 -3.27 -29.97
CA ILE A 5 9.10 -3.39 -28.73
C ILE A 5 9.92 -2.92 -27.52
N ASN A 6 11.24 -3.14 -27.52
CA ASN A 6 12.11 -2.78 -26.39
C ASN A 6 12.45 -1.28 -26.30
N LEU A 7 12.35 -0.51 -27.39
CA LEU A 7 12.70 0.91 -27.39
C LEU A 7 11.60 1.80 -26.78
N ASN A 8 10.33 1.40 -26.83
CA ASN A 8 9.20 2.18 -26.32
C ASN A 8 8.76 1.79 -24.91
N LEU A 9 9.10 0.59 -24.42
CA LEU A 9 8.72 0.14 -23.08
C LEU A 9 9.55 0.80 -21.97
N VAL A 10 10.85 0.98 -22.18
CA VAL A 10 11.75 1.61 -21.19
C VAL A 10 11.36 3.05 -20.87
N PRO A 11 11.09 3.96 -21.84
CA PRO A 11 10.69 5.32 -21.54
C PRO A 11 9.30 5.40 -20.89
N LEU A 12 8.35 4.55 -21.31
CA LEU A 12 7.02 4.46 -20.70
C LEU A 12 7.09 4.00 -19.24
N LEU A 13 7.86 2.94 -18.96
CA LEU A 13 8.04 2.42 -17.60
C LEU A 13 8.71 3.46 -16.70
N LYS A 14 9.70 4.18 -17.23
CA LYS A 14 10.41 5.25 -16.50
C LYS A 14 9.50 6.45 -16.24
N TRP A 15 8.61 6.78 -17.18
CA TRP A 15 7.59 7.82 -17.00
C TRP A 15 6.55 7.42 -15.96
N ILE A 16 6.00 6.21 -16.04
CA ILE A 16 5.08 5.64 -15.03
C ILE A 16 5.74 5.63 -13.65
N TRP A 17 7.00 5.21 -13.57
CA TRP A 17 7.77 5.20 -12.33
C TRP A 17 7.96 6.61 -11.75
N ASN A 18 8.31 7.59 -12.58
CA ASN A 18 8.41 8.98 -12.13
C ASN A 18 7.04 9.57 -11.75
N TYR A 19 5.97 9.19 -12.43
CA TYR A 19 4.61 9.63 -12.11
C TYR A 19 4.13 9.04 -10.78
N LEU A 20 4.37 7.75 -10.55
CA LEU A 20 4.16 7.08 -9.25
C LEU A 20 5.03 7.67 -8.14
N LYS A 21 6.26 8.09 -8.47
CA LYS A 21 7.17 8.74 -7.52
C LYS A 21 6.67 10.13 -7.12
N VAL A 22 6.09 10.89 -8.05
CA VAL A 22 5.49 12.22 -7.80
C VAL A 22 4.15 12.09 -7.05
N TRP A 23 3.38 11.04 -7.32
CA TRP A 23 2.11 10.74 -6.66
C TRP A 23 2.22 9.54 -5.70
N ARG A 24 3.20 9.58 -4.80
CA ARG A 24 3.44 8.52 -3.82
C ARG A 24 2.19 8.18 -2.99
N GLU A 25 1.33 9.18 -2.75
CA GLU A 25 0.02 8.99 -2.10
C GLU A 25 -0.89 8.02 -2.88
N LEU A 26 -0.99 8.20 -4.21
CA LEU A 26 -1.82 7.35 -5.07
C LEU A 26 -1.23 5.96 -5.30
N SER A 27 0.07 5.76 -5.04
CA SER A 27 0.70 4.45 -5.23
C SER A 27 0.00 3.35 -4.42
N SER A 28 -0.44 3.66 -3.19
CA SER A 28 -1.21 2.76 -2.32
C SER A 28 -2.58 2.40 -2.92
N ILE A 29 -3.29 3.38 -3.48
CA ILE A 29 -4.59 3.19 -4.13
C ILE A 29 -4.44 2.37 -5.41
N VAL A 30 -3.39 2.63 -6.20
CA VAL A 30 -3.09 1.85 -7.40
C VAL A 30 -2.80 0.40 -7.03
N ILE A 31 -2.01 0.15 -5.98
CA ILE A 31 -1.74 -1.21 -5.47
C ILE A 31 -3.04 -1.88 -5.03
N ALA A 32 -3.90 -1.19 -4.27
CA ALA A 32 -5.20 -1.69 -3.86
C ALA A 32 -6.06 -2.09 -5.07
N PHE A 33 -6.10 -1.25 -6.10
CA PHE A 33 -6.85 -1.51 -7.32
C PHE A 33 -6.30 -2.69 -8.13
N VAL A 34 -4.98 -2.79 -8.26
CA VAL A 34 -4.32 -3.93 -8.91
C VAL A 34 -4.61 -5.23 -8.17
N LEU A 35 -4.52 -5.24 -6.84
CA LEU A 35 -4.85 -6.40 -6.01
C LEU A 35 -6.34 -6.77 -6.15
N TRP A 36 -7.22 -5.79 -6.20
CA TRP A 36 -8.66 -6.02 -6.37
C TRP A 36 -8.99 -6.63 -7.73
N VAL A 37 -8.46 -6.09 -8.84
CA VAL A 37 -8.67 -6.65 -10.19
C VAL A 37 -8.13 -8.08 -10.30
N ASN A 38 -6.98 -8.36 -9.69
CA ASN A 38 -6.33 -9.67 -9.72
C ASN A 38 -6.81 -10.62 -8.61
N SER A 39 -7.75 -10.20 -7.76
CA SER A 39 -8.14 -10.93 -6.55
C SER A 39 -8.68 -12.33 -6.86
N SER A 40 -9.57 -12.45 -7.85
CA SER A 40 -10.13 -13.73 -8.26
C SER A 40 -9.08 -14.71 -8.77
N TRP A 41 -8.09 -14.23 -9.52
CA TRP A 41 -6.98 -15.05 -10.01
C TRP A 41 -6.04 -15.47 -8.87
N LEU A 42 -5.72 -14.56 -7.94
CA LEU A 42 -4.87 -14.84 -6.78
C LEU A 42 -5.52 -15.87 -5.86
N LEU A 43 -6.81 -15.71 -5.57
CA LEU A 43 -7.55 -16.61 -4.68
C LEU A 43 -7.66 -18.02 -5.28
N ARG A 44 -7.95 -18.14 -6.59
CA ARG A 44 -7.98 -19.44 -7.28
C ARG A 44 -6.64 -20.16 -7.35
N LYS A 45 -5.52 -19.43 -7.28
CA LYS A 45 -4.20 -20.04 -7.19
C LYS A 45 -3.90 -20.65 -5.83
N LEU A 46 -4.47 -20.08 -4.77
CA LEU A 46 -4.32 -20.58 -3.40
C LEU A 46 -5.29 -21.71 -3.12
N ASP A 47 -6.54 -21.55 -3.57
CA ASP A 47 -7.57 -22.57 -3.49
C ASP A 47 -8.24 -22.74 -4.87
N PRO A 48 -7.88 -23.79 -5.62
CA PRO A 48 -8.49 -24.07 -6.93
C PRO A 48 -9.94 -24.58 -6.82
N THR A 49 -10.40 -24.95 -5.62
CA THR A 49 -11.77 -25.43 -5.37
C THR A 49 -12.72 -24.33 -4.91
N ALA A 50 -12.19 -23.17 -4.54
CA ALA A 50 -12.97 -21.98 -4.23
C ALA A 50 -13.87 -21.57 -5.39
N ALA A 51 -15.18 -21.53 -5.16
CA ALA A 51 -16.12 -20.97 -6.12
C ALA A 51 -15.88 -19.47 -6.29
N THR A 52 -16.25 -18.91 -7.44
CA THR A 52 -16.00 -17.50 -7.83
C THR A 52 -16.46 -16.46 -6.78
N TYR A 53 -17.41 -16.80 -5.92
CA TYR A 53 -17.96 -15.94 -4.87
C TYR A 53 -17.76 -16.48 -3.43
N ASP A 54 -17.17 -17.66 -3.28
CA ASP A 54 -16.95 -18.33 -1.99
C ASP A 54 -15.47 -18.73 -1.89
N ALA A 55 -14.59 -17.72 -1.91
CA ALA A 55 -13.15 -17.93 -1.81
C ALA A 55 -12.65 -18.10 -0.36
N GLY A 56 -13.56 -18.47 0.55
CA GLY A 56 -13.25 -18.86 1.91
C GLY A 56 -12.56 -17.78 2.74
N ILE A 57 -11.94 -18.23 3.84
CA ILE A 57 -11.27 -17.38 4.84
C ILE A 57 -10.18 -16.46 4.25
N PHE A 58 -9.58 -16.82 3.12
CA PHE A 58 -8.51 -16.04 2.47
C PHE A 58 -9.00 -14.77 1.80
N GLN A 59 -10.25 -14.76 1.33
CA GLN A 59 -10.87 -13.58 0.73
C GLN A 59 -10.95 -12.42 1.73
N VAL A 60 -11.29 -12.71 2.98
CA VAL A 60 -11.40 -11.73 4.08
C VAL A 60 -10.08 -11.01 4.29
N TYR A 61 -8.98 -11.77 4.41
CA TYR A 61 -7.65 -11.18 4.61
C TYR A 61 -7.18 -10.39 3.38
N LEU A 62 -7.45 -10.88 2.16
CA LEU A 62 -7.08 -10.17 0.93
C LEU A 62 -7.80 -8.82 0.83
N PHE A 63 -9.12 -8.79 1.09
CA PHE A 63 -9.89 -7.55 1.07
C PHE A 63 -9.55 -6.62 2.24
N ALA A 64 -9.19 -7.15 3.41
CA ALA A 64 -8.67 -6.34 4.50
C ALA A 64 -7.38 -5.62 4.12
N ILE A 65 -6.46 -6.30 3.43
CA ILE A 65 -5.23 -5.70 2.91
C ILE A 65 -5.55 -4.63 1.86
N ILE A 66 -6.44 -4.93 0.91
CA ILE A 66 -6.89 -3.95 -0.11
C ILE A 66 -7.49 -2.70 0.56
N GLY A 67 -8.37 -2.90 1.55
CA GLY A 67 -8.98 -1.82 2.33
C GLY A 67 -7.94 -1.00 3.10
N LEU A 68 -6.93 -1.64 3.69
CA LEU A 68 -5.84 -0.96 4.39
C LEU A 68 -5.08 -0.03 3.44
N PHE A 69 -4.71 -0.50 2.24
CA PHE A 69 -4.02 0.30 1.25
C PHE A 69 -4.88 1.47 0.74
N LEU A 70 -6.17 1.23 0.51
CA LEU A 70 -7.11 2.26 0.05
C LEU A 70 -7.30 3.34 1.11
N LEU A 71 -7.53 2.97 2.37
CA LEU A 71 -7.65 3.90 3.49
C LEU A 71 -6.34 4.65 3.74
N HIS A 72 -5.19 3.98 3.65
CA HIS A 72 -3.89 4.63 3.76
C HIS A 72 -3.73 5.74 2.72
N GLY A 73 -4.06 5.47 1.46
CA GLY A 73 -4.01 6.46 0.39
C GLY A 73 -4.93 7.65 0.64
N ILE A 74 -6.17 7.37 1.05
CA ILE A 74 -7.14 8.42 1.43
C ILE A 74 -6.57 9.27 2.58
N VAL A 75 -6.10 8.66 3.67
CA VAL A 75 -5.54 9.38 4.83
C VAL A 75 -4.35 10.25 4.41
N ARG A 76 -3.45 9.75 3.55
CA ARG A 76 -2.32 10.54 3.05
C ARG A 76 -2.77 11.75 2.23
N ILE A 77 -3.78 11.59 1.37
CA ILE A 77 -4.37 12.73 0.63
C ILE A 77 -4.99 13.74 1.60
N LEU A 78 -5.76 13.28 2.60
CA LEU A 78 -6.37 14.17 3.60
C LEU A 78 -5.31 14.89 4.44
N MET A 79 -4.23 14.21 4.85
CA MET A 79 -3.14 14.83 5.61
C MET A 79 -2.52 15.98 4.82
N LYS A 80 -2.29 15.79 3.52
CA LYS A 80 -1.74 16.84 2.65
C LYS A 80 -2.70 18.03 2.48
N LEU A 81 -4.00 17.77 2.40
CA LEU A 81 -5.02 18.82 2.23
C LEU A 81 -5.28 19.61 3.53
N ILE A 82 -5.39 18.91 4.66
CA ILE A 82 -5.80 19.50 5.94
C ILE A 82 -4.58 19.99 6.73
N TRP A 83 -3.47 19.24 6.69
CA TRP A 83 -2.30 19.47 7.54
C TRP A 83 -0.97 19.28 6.77
N PRO A 84 -0.70 20.13 5.77
CA PRO A 84 0.46 19.98 4.90
C PRO A 84 1.81 20.01 5.63
N THR A 85 1.90 20.71 6.78
CA THR A 85 3.12 20.74 7.59
C THR A 85 3.49 19.38 8.19
N SER A 86 2.50 18.57 8.56
CA SER A 86 2.72 17.22 9.07
C SER A 86 3.13 16.27 7.95
N ASP A 87 2.53 16.43 6.76
CA ASP A 87 2.91 15.65 5.57
C ASP A 87 4.35 15.96 5.14
N ASP A 88 4.73 17.24 5.07
CA ASP A 88 6.10 17.68 4.77
C ASP A 88 7.10 17.15 5.79
N TYR A 89 6.76 17.19 7.08
CA TYR A 89 7.61 16.64 8.13
C TYR A 89 7.88 15.13 7.93
N LEU A 90 6.82 14.34 7.68
CA LEU A 90 6.94 12.90 7.45
C LEU A 90 7.80 12.57 6.22
N ASP A 91 7.75 13.42 5.20
CA ASP A 91 8.40 13.18 3.93
C ASP A 91 9.86 13.63 3.91
N ASN A 92 10.16 14.77 4.53
CA ASN A 92 11.45 15.45 4.39
C ASN A 92 12.31 15.45 5.66
N ARG A 93 11.72 15.29 6.85
CA ARG A 93 12.42 15.47 8.14
C ARG A 93 12.45 14.21 8.99
N PHE A 94 11.38 13.43 9.00
CA PHE A 94 11.23 12.27 9.88
C PHE A 94 12.39 11.28 9.79
N ALA A 95 12.91 11.00 8.60
CA ALA A 95 14.02 10.08 8.42
C ALA A 95 15.34 10.55 9.06
N GLN A 96 15.56 11.87 9.16
CA GLN A 96 16.73 12.44 9.82
C GLN A 96 16.55 12.39 11.34
N ASP A 97 15.38 12.80 11.84
CA ASP A 97 15.06 12.78 13.27
C ASP A 97 15.01 11.34 13.82
N PHE A 98 14.53 10.38 13.03
CA PHE A 98 14.54 8.97 13.43
C PHE A 98 15.97 8.42 13.62
N LYS A 99 16.98 9.02 13.00
CA LYS A 99 18.38 8.63 13.23
C LYS A 99 18.92 9.16 14.56
N THR A 100 18.47 10.34 15.00
CA THR A 100 18.97 11.02 16.20
C THR A 100 18.38 10.48 17.49
N ILE A 101 17.19 9.88 17.47
CA ILE A 101 16.57 9.29 18.66
C ILE A 101 17.33 8.07 19.20
N THR A 102 17.15 7.77 20.49
CA THR A 102 17.82 6.63 21.15
C THR A 102 17.30 5.28 20.64
N ALA A 103 18.11 4.22 20.73
CA ALA A 103 17.72 2.87 20.27
C ALA A 103 16.40 2.39 20.91
N TRP A 104 16.17 2.70 22.18
CA TRP A 104 14.95 2.33 22.88
C TRP A 104 13.71 3.05 22.34
N GLN A 105 13.83 4.34 21.98
CA GLN A 105 12.76 5.10 21.36
C GLN A 105 12.44 4.58 19.95
N LYS A 106 13.46 4.21 19.17
CA LYS A 106 13.27 3.58 17.84
C LYS A 106 12.47 2.30 17.94
N LEU A 107 12.82 1.45 18.91
CA LEU A 107 12.14 0.17 19.13
C LEU A 107 10.68 0.40 19.51
N LYS A 108 10.41 1.30 20.48
CA LYS A 108 9.03 1.65 20.87
C LYS A 108 8.21 2.18 19.69
N LEU A 109 8.74 3.13 18.92
CA LEU A 109 8.03 3.73 17.80
C LEU A 109 7.72 2.70 16.71
N SER A 110 8.73 1.90 16.32
CA SER A 110 8.58 0.89 15.27
C SER A 110 7.57 -0.19 15.67
N THR A 111 7.66 -0.68 16.90
CA THR A 111 6.72 -1.67 17.44
C THR A 111 5.31 -1.10 17.57
N SER A 112 5.16 0.17 17.97
CA SER A 112 3.86 0.84 18.03
C SER A 112 3.21 0.98 16.65
N ILE A 113 3.97 1.40 15.63
CA ILE A 113 3.48 1.48 14.24
C ILE A 113 3.08 0.09 13.74
N PHE A 114 3.90 -0.94 14.00
CA PHE A 114 3.60 -2.32 13.61
C PHE A 114 2.29 -2.81 14.23
N PHE A 115 2.10 -2.63 15.53
CA PHE A 115 0.85 -3.03 16.19
C PHE A 115 -0.35 -2.21 15.75
N ALA A 116 -0.19 -0.91 15.47
CA ALA A 116 -1.27 -0.08 14.93
C ALA A 116 -1.73 -0.57 13.55
N LEU A 117 -0.78 -0.93 12.67
CA LEU A 117 -1.08 -1.50 11.35
C LEU A 117 -1.73 -2.88 11.45
N LEU A 118 -1.20 -3.75 12.32
CA LEU A 118 -1.80 -5.07 12.57
C LEU A 118 -3.22 -4.93 13.11
N PHE A 119 -3.43 -4.03 14.07
CA PHE A 119 -4.75 -3.75 14.63
C PHE A 119 -5.72 -3.24 13.57
N ALA A 120 -5.30 -2.30 12.72
CA ALA A 120 -6.11 -1.82 11.61
C ALA A 120 -6.48 -2.95 10.64
N ALA A 121 -5.54 -3.82 10.28
CA ALA A 121 -5.80 -4.97 9.42
C ALA A 121 -6.79 -5.95 10.05
N VAL A 122 -6.68 -6.25 11.35
CA VAL A 122 -7.62 -7.12 12.07
C VAL A 122 -9.01 -6.50 12.16
N LEU A 123 -9.12 -5.20 12.41
CA LEU A 123 -10.41 -4.51 12.42
C LEU A 123 -11.11 -4.55 11.05
N LEU A 124 -10.33 -4.38 9.97
CA LEU A 124 -10.86 -4.51 8.62
C LEU A 124 -11.26 -5.95 8.30
N ALA A 125 -10.45 -6.93 8.68
CA ALA A 125 -10.80 -8.35 8.49
C ALA A 125 -12.03 -8.77 9.31
N ARG A 126 -12.31 -8.10 10.44
CA ARG A 126 -13.51 -8.38 11.24
C ARG A 126 -14.79 -7.87 10.59
N ILE A 127 -14.72 -6.77 9.82
CA ILE A 127 -15.91 -6.13 9.25
C ILE A 127 -16.32 -6.71 7.89
N LEU A 128 -15.37 -7.36 7.20
CA LEU A 128 -15.52 -7.97 5.88
C LEU A 128 -15.92 -9.44 5.98
#